data_AF-A0A926KCN1-F1
#
_entry.id   AF-A0A926KCN1-F1
#
_cell.length_a   1.000
_cell.length_b   1.000
_cell.length_c   1.000
_cell.angle_alpha   90.00
_cell.angle_beta   90.00
_cell.angle_gamma   90.00
#
_symmetry.space_group_name_H-M   'P 1'
#
loop_
_entity.id
_entity.type
_entity.pdbx_description
1 polymer ?
#
loop_
_entity_poly.entity_id
_entity_poly.type
_entity_poly.pdbx_seq_one_letter_code
_entity_poly.pdbx_strand_id
1 'polypeptide(L)'
;MTKEAGSALRTTTLVLLVALNVVLVSFFVLWWIADATSVNSAEGPAGFDPSKLLPNANLMWIAAHSSLLMLIAVDVCFVFS
;
A
#
# COMPACT_ATOMS: atom_id res chain seq x y z
N MET A 1 -38.63 -8.16 -3.23
CA MET A 1 -37.74 -7.48 -2.25
C MET A 1 -36.26 -7.93 -2.31
N THR A 2 -35.84 -8.83 -3.21
CA THR A 2 -34.47 -9.39 -3.21
C THR A 2 -33.46 -8.73 -4.16
N LYS A 3 -33.94 -8.02 -5.21
CA LYS A 3 -33.05 -7.38 -6.21
C LYS A 3 -32.33 -6.14 -5.67
N GLU A 4 -33.05 -5.32 -4.89
CA GLU A 4 -32.53 -4.10 -4.25
C GLU A 4 -31.34 -4.42 -3.32
N ALA A 5 -31.47 -5.47 -2.50
CA ALA A 5 -30.44 -5.91 -1.56
C ALA A 5 -29.17 -6.41 -2.26
N GLY A 6 -29.31 -7.15 -3.38
CA GLY A 6 -28.17 -7.60 -4.17
C GLY A 6 -27.41 -6.46 -4.84
N SER A 7 -28.13 -5.45 -5.34
CA SER A 7 -27.51 -4.25 -5.93
C SER A 7 -26.77 -3.42 -4.87
N ALA A 8 -27.37 -3.22 -3.70
CA ALA A 8 -26.76 -2.45 -2.62
C ALA A 8 -25.48 -3.11 -2.08
N LEU A 9 -25.48 -4.43 -1.93
CA LEU A 9 -24.30 -5.19 -1.51
C LEU A 9 -23.16 -5.04 -2.54
N ARG A 10 -23.46 -5.20 -3.84
CA ARG A 10 -22.46 -5.06 -4.90
C ARG A 10 -21.83 -3.67 -4.94
N THR A 11 -22.64 -2.63 -4.82
CA THR A 11 -22.15 -1.24 -4.77
C THR A 11 -21.26 -1.01 -3.55
N THR A 12 -21.66 -1.52 -2.38
CA THR A 12 -20.87 -1.39 -1.15
C THR A 12 -19.52 -2.10 -1.29
N THR A 13 -19.49 -3.31 -1.85
CA THR A 13 -18.25 -4.05 -2.11
C THR A 13 -17.32 -3.28 -3.04
N LEU A 14 -17.84 -2.69 -4.13
CA LEU A 14 -17.04 -1.88 -5.05
C LEU A 14 -16.44 -0.64 -4.38
N VAL A 15 -17.22 0.06 -3.55
CA VAL A 15 -16.73 1.23 -2.81
C VAL A 15 -15.61 0.83 -1.85
N LEU A 16 -15.76 -0.28 -1.12
CA LEU A 16 -14.74 -0.80 -0.23
C LEU A 16 -13.47 -1.21 -1.00
N LEU A 17 -13.62 -1.83 -2.18
CA LEU A 17 -12.50 -2.23 -3.02
C LEU A 17 -11.70 -1.03 -3.53
N VAL A 18 -12.39 0.03 -3.95
CA VAL A 18 -11.76 1.30 -4.37
C VAL A 18 -11.06 1.96 -3.19
N ALA A 19 -11.72 2.03 -2.03
CA ALA A 19 -11.12 2.61 -0.83
C ALA A 19 -9.86 1.84 -0.41
N LEU A 20 -9.91 0.51 -0.43
CA LEU A 20 -8.77 -0.35 -0.13
C LEU A 20 -7.60 -0.11 -1.11
N ASN A 21 -7.90 -0.05 -2.41
CA ASN A 21 -6.93 0.28 -3.45
C ASN A 21 -6.22 1.61 -3.16
N VAL A 22 -6.99 2.67 -2.89
CA VAL A 22 -6.44 4.00 -2.57
C VAL A 22 -5.55 3.94 -1.33
N VAL A 23 -5.98 3.26 -0.27
CA VAL A 23 -5.21 3.16 0.99
C VAL A 23 -3.88 2.42 0.78
N LEU A 24 -3.90 1.26 0.13
CA LEU A 24 -2.69 0.44 -0.03
C LEU A 24 -1.69 1.07 -1.00
N VAL A 25 -2.17 1.68 -2.09
CA VAL A 25 -1.30 2.47 -2.99
C VAL A 25 -0.72 3.68 -2.26
N SER A 26 -1.53 4.41 -1.47
CA SER A 26 -1.04 5.54 -0.69
C SER A 26 0.02 5.12 0.31
N PHE A 27 -0.17 3.99 0.99
CA PHE A 27 0.82 3.43 1.90
C PHE A 27 2.14 3.13 1.19
N PHE A 28 2.10 2.48 0.01
CA PHE A 28 3.30 2.21 -0.79
C PHE A 28 4.02 3.49 -1.21
N VAL A 29 3.28 4.51 -1.66
CA VAL A 29 3.87 5.81 -2.06
C VAL A 29 4.50 6.53 -0.87
N LEU A 30 3.83 6.55 0.28
CA LEU A 30 4.38 7.15 1.50
C LEU A 30 5.65 6.43 1.96
N TRP A 31 5.66 5.09 1.88
CA TRP A 31 6.87 4.30 2.16
C TRP A 31 8.01 4.67 1.20
N TRP A 32 7.75 4.73 -0.12
CA TRP A 32 8.76 5.13 -1.11
C TRP A 32 9.37 6.49 -0.78
N ILE A 33 8.52 7.49 -0.52
CA ILE A 33 8.99 8.86 -0.22
C ILE A 33 9.84 8.86 1.05
N ALA A 34 9.40 8.14 2.09
CA ALA A 34 10.11 8.04 3.36
C ALA A 34 11.47 7.35 3.18
N ASP A 35 11.51 6.25 2.42
CA ASP A 35 12.73 5.51 2.11
C ASP A 35 13.74 6.39 1.37
N ALA A 36 13.33 7.02 0.27
CA ALA A 36 14.17 7.93 -0.51
C ALA A 36 14.70 9.11 0.31
N THR A 37 13.85 9.69 1.17
CA THR A 37 14.25 10.78 2.07
C THR A 37 15.29 10.31 3.09
N SER A 38 15.11 9.10 3.63
CA SER A 38 16.02 8.53 4.62
C SER A 38 17.38 8.17 4.02
N VAL A 39 17.41 7.65 2.78
CA VAL A 39 18.64 7.36 2.03
C VAL A 39 19.40 8.65 1.73
N ASN A 40 18.73 9.67 1.19
CA ASN A 40 19.35 10.98 0.94
C ASN A 40 19.91 11.62 2.22
N SER A 41 19.25 11.39 3.36
CA SER A 41 19.72 11.88 4.66
C SER A 41 20.91 11.08 5.19
N ALA A 42 20.95 9.78 4.92
CA ALA A 42 22.05 8.90 5.27
C ALA A 42 23.30 9.17 4.43
N GLU A 43 23.17 9.56 3.16
CA GLU A 43 24.30 9.82 2.25
C GLU A 43 24.91 11.24 2.36
N GLY A 44 24.62 11.98 3.43
CA GLY A 44 24.95 13.41 3.55
C GLY A 44 26.43 13.80 3.34
N PRO A 45 26.75 15.12 3.31
CA PRO A 45 28.07 15.64 2.92
C PRO A 45 29.25 15.16 3.79
N ALA A 46 28.97 14.68 5.00
CA ALA A 46 29.96 14.18 5.95
C ALA A 46 30.28 12.68 5.78
N GLY A 47 29.65 12.00 4.83
CA GLY A 47 29.73 10.56 4.63
C GLY A 47 28.46 9.82 5.06
N PHE A 48 28.46 8.50 4.86
CA PHE A 48 27.29 7.65 5.09
C PHE A 48 26.99 7.47 6.59
N ASP A 49 25.81 7.88 7.04
CA ASP A 49 25.30 7.70 8.40
C ASP A 49 24.08 6.75 8.41
N PRO A 50 24.24 5.47 8.78
CA PRO A 50 23.16 4.50 8.77
C PRO A 50 22.08 4.78 9.83
N SER A 51 22.34 5.63 10.82
CA SER A 51 21.33 6.01 11.83
C SER A 51 20.21 6.89 11.25
N LYS A 52 20.41 7.45 10.05
CA LYS A 52 19.45 8.28 9.31
C LYS A 52 18.52 7.47 8.39
N LEU A 53 18.81 6.20 8.19
CA LEU A 53 17.96 5.32 7.39
C LEU A 53 16.61 5.10 8.07
N LEU A 54 15.62 4.73 7.25
CA LEU A 54 14.29 4.43 7.73
C LEU A 54 14.35 3.30 8.79
N PRO A 55 13.77 3.49 9.99
CA PRO A 55 13.73 2.44 10.98
C PRO A 55 13.02 1.21 10.44
N ASN A 56 13.61 0.03 10.67
CA ASN A 56 13.07 -1.23 10.18
C ASN A 56 12.86 -1.26 8.65
N ALA A 57 13.73 -0.63 7.87
CA ALA A 57 13.64 -0.52 6.41
C ALA A 57 13.24 -1.85 5.72
N ASN A 58 13.84 -2.98 6.12
CA ASN A 58 13.48 -4.30 5.58
C ASN A 58 12.03 -4.71 5.86
N LEU A 59 11.53 -4.49 7.09
CA LEU A 59 10.15 -4.82 7.44
C LEU A 59 9.16 -3.90 6.72
N MET A 60 9.49 -2.61 6.63
CA MET A 60 8.69 -1.64 5.90
C MET A 60 8.66 -1.93 4.40
N TRP A 61 9.79 -2.34 3.81
CA TRP A 61 9.88 -2.79 2.43
C TRP A 61 8.96 -3.98 2.18
N ILE A 62 9.02 -5.01 3.02
CA ILE A 62 8.14 -6.19 2.90
C ILE A 62 6.68 -5.76 2.99
N ALA A 63 6.32 -4.95 4.00
CA ALA A 63 4.95 -4.49 4.17
C ALA A 63 4.43 -3.73 2.94
N ALA A 64 5.22 -2.81 2.39
CA ALA A 64 4.85 -2.04 1.21
C ALA A 64 4.65 -2.93 -0.02
N HIS A 65 5.57 -3.85 -0.31
CA HIS A 65 5.46 -4.74 -1.48
C HIS A 65 4.34 -5.77 -1.30
N SER A 66 4.18 -6.34 -0.11
CA SER A 66 3.09 -7.27 0.21
C SER A 66 1.72 -6.59 0.12
N SER A 67 1.61 -5.29 0.43
CA SER A 67 0.35 -4.57 0.25
C SER A 67 -0.08 -4.50 -1.22
N LEU A 68 0.87 -4.29 -2.15
CA LEU A 68 0.59 -4.31 -3.59
C LEU A 68 0.22 -5.72 -4.08
N LEU A 69 0.94 -6.75 -3.61
CA LEU A 69 0.60 -8.14 -3.93
C LEU A 69 -0.79 -8.53 -3.43
N MET A 70 -1.14 -8.10 -2.21
CA MET A 70 -2.47 -8.29 -1.63
C MET A 70 -3.54 -7.59 -2.46
N LEU A 71 -3.30 -6.34 -2.88
CA LEU A 71 -4.22 -5.59 -3.74
C LEU A 71 -4.48 -6.34 -5.04
N ILE A 72 -3.43 -6.80 -5.73
CA ILE A 72 -3.57 -7.60 -6.97
C ILE A 72 -4.37 -8.87 -6.70
N ALA A 73 -4.08 -9.59 -5.62
CA ALA A 73 -4.79 -10.82 -5.28
C ALA A 73 -6.29 -10.58 -5.03
N VAL A 74 -6.63 -9.52 -4.30
CA VAL A 74 -8.02 -9.15 -4.00
C VAL A 74 -8.75 -8.69 -5.25
N ASP A 75 -8.14 -7.86 -6.09
CA ASP A 75 -8.73 -7.38 -7.35
C ASP A 75 -8.98 -8.53 -8.33
N VAL A 76 -8.00 -9.42 -8.50
CA VAL A 76 -8.14 -10.64 -9.31
C VAL A 76 -9.26 -11.52 -8.77
N CYS A 77 -9.28 -11.77 -7.46
CA CYS A 77 -10.34 -12.56 -6.82
C CYS A 77 -11.73 -11.95 -7.06
N PHE A 78 -11.86 -10.62 -6.97
CA PHE A 78 -13.13 -9.93 -7.24
C PHE A 78 -13.57 -10.04 -8.70
N VAL A 79 -12.63 -9.96 -9.66
CA VAL A 79 -12.93 -10.11 -11.09
C VAL A 79 -13.41 -11.53 -11.44
N PHE A 80 -12.89 -12.53 -10.74
CA PHE A 80 -13.23 -13.95 -10.95
C PHE A 80 -14.32 -14.49 -10.00
N SER A 81 -14.86 -13.65 -9.10
CA SER A 81 -15.97 -13.96 -8.20
C SER A 81 -17.33 -13.77 -8.86
#